data_AF-Q7P471-F1
#
_entry.id   AF-Q7P471-F1
#
_cell.length_a   1.000
_cell.length_b   1.000
_cell.length_c   1.000
_cell.angle_alpha   90.00
_cell.angle_beta   90.00
_cell.angle_gamma   90.00
#
_symmetry.space_group_name_H-M   'P 1'
#
loop_
_entity.id
_entity.type
_entity.pdbx_description
1 polymer ?
#
loop_
_entity_poly.entity_id
_entity_poly.type
_entity_poly.pdbx_seq_one_letter_code
_entity_poly.pdbx_strand_id
1 'polypeptide(L)'
;MKKILFSILAVFILMVAVACGKKEAPTEDANAQQEAASEVVTQDYHIGIVTTSVSQSEDNFRGAEAVVKQYGSSNDEGGKITVVTVPDNFMQEQETTISQMVSLADDPKMKAVIVAEGIPGTYPAFKAIREKRPDILLFVNNTHEDPVQVSTVADVVVNSDSVARGYLIVKTAHDLGAKKFMHISFPRHLSYETISRRRAIMEQTAKDLGMEYIEMSAPDPLSDVGVPGAQQFILEQVPNWIAKYGKDIAFFATNDAQTEPLLKQIAAHGGYFIEADLPSPTMGYPGALGIEFTDDEKGNWSKILEKVEKAVVDAGGSGRMGTWAYSYNFSGIEGLTDLAVKSIESGDRDFTLDKVLASLDTATPGSKWNGSLMKNNNGVDIPNSFFVYQDTYIFGKGYMGITSVEVPEKYGKIGNK
;
A
#
# COMPACT_ATOMS: atom_id res chain seq x y z
N MET A 1 -45.24 55.32 60.80
CA MET A 1 -44.50 54.18 61.36
C MET A 1 -43.90 53.42 60.19
N LYS A 2 -42.68 53.81 59.81
CA LYS A 2 -41.40 53.10 60.01
C LYS A 2 -41.16 52.07 58.90
N LYS A 3 -40.11 52.15 58.06
CA LYS A 3 -39.09 53.18 57.76
C LYS A 3 -38.14 52.49 56.73
N ILE A 4 -37.75 53.20 55.65
CA ILE A 4 -36.33 53.38 55.20
C ILE A 4 -35.65 52.19 54.47
N LEU A 5 -34.84 52.32 53.40
CA LEU A 5 -34.18 53.41 52.65
C LEU A 5 -33.95 52.90 51.19
N PHE A 6 -34.18 53.70 50.14
CA PHE A 6 -33.20 54.46 49.30
C PHE A 6 -32.06 53.65 48.65
N SER A 7 -31.52 53.95 47.46
CA SER A 7 -31.80 54.81 46.29
C SER A 7 -30.50 54.82 45.45
N ILE A 8 -30.55 55.45 44.26
CA ILE A 8 -29.44 56.07 43.47
C ILE A 8 -28.90 55.13 42.37
N LEU A 9 -28.84 55.48 41.06
CA LEU A 9 -29.00 56.72 40.26
C LEU A 9 -29.23 56.30 38.79
N ALA A 10 -30.31 56.73 38.10
CA ALA A 10 -30.37 57.78 37.05
C ALA A 10 -29.34 57.64 35.90
N VAL A 11 -29.69 57.76 34.60
CA VAL A 11 -30.16 59.00 33.95
C VAL A 11 -30.75 58.73 32.54
N PHE A 12 -31.92 59.34 32.32
CA PHE A 12 -32.54 59.95 31.13
C PHE A 12 -32.80 59.26 29.76
N ILE A 13 -34.09 59.38 29.41
CA ILE A 13 -34.78 59.30 28.12
C ILE A 13 -34.43 60.49 27.22
N LEU A 14 -34.36 60.29 25.89
CA LEU A 14 -34.87 61.26 24.92
C LEU A 14 -35.27 60.58 23.58
N MET A 15 -36.56 60.66 23.23
CA MET A 15 -37.07 60.48 21.86
C MET A 15 -36.96 61.81 21.11
N VAL A 16 -36.50 61.83 19.85
CA VAL A 16 -36.98 62.77 18.81
C VAL A 16 -36.86 62.14 17.42
N ALA A 17 -37.90 62.38 16.60
CA ALA A 17 -38.11 61.96 15.24
C ALA A 17 -37.51 62.92 14.18
N VAL A 18 -37.18 62.37 13.00
CA VAL A 18 -37.26 62.93 11.63
C VAL A 18 -36.60 64.30 11.32
N ALA A 19 -35.63 64.32 10.36
CA ALA A 19 -35.66 65.17 9.14
C ALA A 19 -34.35 65.07 8.31
N CYS A 20 -34.49 65.10 6.98
CA CYS A 20 -33.47 64.94 5.94
C CYS A 20 -32.44 66.09 5.82
N GLY A 21 -31.21 65.79 5.37
CA GLY A 21 -30.29 66.78 4.78
C GLY A 21 -28.84 66.29 4.56
N LYS A 22 -28.45 66.10 3.29
CA LYS A 22 -27.10 65.84 2.71
C LYS A 22 -25.86 66.24 3.57
N LYS A 23 -24.90 65.32 3.79
CA LYS A 23 -23.61 65.11 3.05
C LYS A 23 -22.61 64.26 3.88
N GLU A 24 -21.83 63.47 3.14
CA GLU A 24 -20.57 62.75 3.49
C GLU A 24 -20.67 61.35 4.16
N ALA A 25 -19.83 60.45 3.64
CA ALA A 25 -19.85 58.98 3.69
C ALA A 25 -19.16 58.42 4.96
N PRO A 26 -18.91 57.10 5.11
CA PRO A 26 -19.47 55.90 4.46
C PRO A 26 -20.02 54.89 5.50
N THR A 27 -20.93 53.98 5.14
CA THR A 27 -21.06 52.68 5.82
C THR A 27 -21.95 51.73 5.03
N GLU A 28 -21.29 50.70 4.49
CA GLU A 28 -21.72 49.30 4.39
C GLU A 28 -23.19 49.00 4.06
N ASP A 29 -23.43 48.72 2.78
CA ASP A 29 -24.44 47.73 2.38
C ASP A 29 -23.74 46.48 1.86
N ALA A 30 -24.04 45.36 2.51
CA ALA A 30 -24.34 44.07 1.89
C ALA A 30 -23.42 43.59 0.75
N ASN A 31 -22.28 42.98 1.10
CA ASN A 31 -21.68 41.81 0.41
C ASN A 31 -20.26 41.53 0.93
N ALA A 32 -20.12 41.15 2.19
CA ALA A 32 -18.82 40.73 2.71
C ALA A 32 -18.97 39.71 3.84
N GLN A 33 -19.50 38.53 3.52
CA GLN A 33 -19.34 37.38 4.42
C GLN A 33 -19.56 36.04 3.72
N GLN A 34 -18.88 35.81 2.60
CA GLN A 34 -18.58 34.45 2.15
C GLN A 34 -17.48 34.44 1.10
N GLU A 35 -16.25 34.69 1.54
CA GLU A 35 -15.04 34.34 0.79
C GLU A 35 -13.85 34.47 1.77
N ALA A 36 -13.77 33.54 2.72
CA ALA A 36 -12.46 33.04 3.12
C ALA A 36 -12.16 31.90 2.16
N ALA A 37 -11.87 32.27 0.90
CA ALA A 37 -11.09 31.40 0.05
C ALA A 37 -9.78 31.18 0.80
N SER A 38 -9.58 29.95 1.27
CA SER A 38 -8.26 29.48 1.64
C SER A 38 -7.31 29.86 0.51
N GLU A 39 -6.43 30.84 0.75
CA GLU A 39 -5.22 31.01 -0.04
C GLU A 39 -4.52 29.65 -0.01
N VAL A 40 -4.73 28.85 -1.05
CA VAL A 40 -3.79 27.80 -1.40
C VAL A 40 -2.54 28.58 -1.77
N VAL A 41 -1.66 28.78 -0.78
CA VAL A 41 -0.27 29.09 -1.07
C VAL A 41 0.15 27.93 -1.95
N THR A 42 0.23 28.15 -3.27
CA THR A 42 0.85 27.21 -4.19
C THR A 42 2.31 27.17 -3.79
N GLN A 43 2.62 26.34 -2.79
CA GLN A 43 3.98 26.13 -2.34
C GLN A 43 4.72 25.51 -3.53
N ASP A 44 5.75 26.20 -3.97
CA ASP A 44 6.65 25.77 -5.02
C ASP A 44 7.59 24.71 -4.44
N TYR A 45 7.15 23.45 -4.47
CA TYR A 45 7.87 22.29 -3.97
C TYR A 45 7.85 21.15 -4.99
N HIS A 46 8.88 20.32 -4.92
CA HIS A 46 8.98 19.09 -5.69
C HIS A 46 8.94 17.85 -4.80
N ILE A 47 8.52 16.75 -5.40
CA ILE A 47 8.48 15.41 -4.84
C ILE A 47 9.24 14.48 -5.78
N GLY A 48 10.18 13.71 -5.22
CA GLY A 48 10.92 12.69 -5.91
C GLY A 48 10.21 11.34 -5.79
N ILE A 49 9.97 10.65 -6.91
CA ILE A 49 9.50 9.26 -6.93
C ILE A 49 10.64 8.39 -7.42
N VAL A 50 11.07 7.45 -6.59
CA VAL A 50 12.05 6.43 -6.97
C VAL A 50 11.31 5.15 -7.30
N THR A 51 11.39 4.71 -8.55
CA THR A 51 10.72 3.50 -9.05
C THR A 51 11.73 2.52 -9.64
N THR A 52 11.36 1.26 -9.70
CA THR A 52 12.00 0.28 -10.59
C THR A 52 11.48 0.44 -12.03
N SER A 53 12.17 -0.18 -12.98
CA SER A 53 11.76 -0.18 -14.38
C SER A 53 10.52 -1.06 -14.62
N VAL A 54 9.91 -0.93 -15.80
CA VAL A 54 8.78 -1.78 -16.22
C VAL A 54 9.13 -3.27 -16.19
N SER A 55 10.37 -3.65 -16.55
CA SER A 55 10.83 -5.05 -16.55
C SER A 55 10.97 -5.63 -15.14
N GLN A 56 11.17 -4.79 -14.13
CA GLN A 56 11.22 -5.22 -12.73
C GLN A 56 9.82 -5.21 -12.10
N SER A 57 9.06 -4.14 -12.29
CA SER A 57 7.69 -4.02 -11.80
C SER A 57 6.93 -2.98 -12.63
N GLU A 58 6.06 -3.46 -13.52
CA GLU A 58 5.19 -2.57 -14.28
C GLU A 58 4.28 -1.74 -13.36
N ASP A 59 3.74 -2.34 -12.30
CA ASP A 59 2.87 -1.64 -11.35
C ASP A 59 3.56 -0.46 -10.66
N ASN A 60 4.85 -0.59 -10.32
CA ASN A 60 5.63 0.52 -9.74
C ASN A 60 5.75 1.66 -10.77
N PHE A 61 6.15 1.31 -11.99
CA PHE A 61 6.35 2.29 -13.05
C PHE A 61 5.06 3.01 -13.42
N ARG A 62 3.95 2.29 -13.55
CA ARG A 62 2.63 2.88 -13.80
C ARG A 62 2.15 3.75 -12.65
N GLY A 63 2.48 3.40 -11.40
CA GLY A 63 2.19 4.25 -10.24
C GLY A 63 2.93 5.58 -10.31
N ALA A 64 4.20 5.56 -10.70
CA ALA A 64 4.98 6.79 -10.92
C ALA A 64 4.41 7.63 -12.07
N GLU A 65 4.00 7.01 -13.19
CA GLU A 65 3.33 7.70 -14.30
C GLU A 65 1.99 8.33 -13.87
N ALA A 66 1.20 7.64 -13.05
CA ALA A 66 -0.07 8.15 -12.54
C ALA A 66 0.13 9.40 -11.66
N VAL A 67 1.13 9.37 -10.78
CA VAL A 67 1.53 10.52 -9.96
C VAL A 67 2.01 11.70 -10.83
N VAL A 68 2.85 11.46 -11.84
CA VAL A 68 3.27 12.51 -12.80
C VAL A 68 2.07 13.09 -13.54
N LYS A 69 1.12 12.24 -13.98
CA LYS A 69 -0.10 12.69 -14.65
C LYS A 69 -0.96 13.57 -13.74
N GLN A 70 -1.00 13.29 -12.44
CA GLN A 70 -1.79 14.04 -11.47
C GLN A 70 -1.15 15.38 -11.08
N TYR A 71 0.17 15.40 -10.87
CA TYR A 71 0.87 16.55 -10.28
C TYR A 71 1.84 17.28 -11.22
N GLY A 72 1.99 16.81 -12.47
CA GLY A 72 2.90 17.35 -13.47
C GLY A 72 4.38 17.01 -13.22
N SER A 73 5.18 16.97 -14.30
CA SER A 73 6.63 16.80 -14.16
C SER A 73 7.28 18.07 -13.64
N SER A 74 8.25 17.96 -12.74
CA SER A 74 9.06 19.09 -12.26
C SER A 74 9.88 19.79 -13.35
N ASN A 75 10.01 19.17 -14.53
CA ASN A 75 10.61 19.78 -15.72
C ASN A 75 9.63 20.71 -16.47
N ASP A 76 8.34 20.60 -16.19
CA ASP A 76 7.29 21.43 -16.79
C ASP A 76 6.93 22.60 -15.86
N GLU A 77 6.41 23.69 -16.44
CA GLU A 77 5.99 24.86 -15.65
C GLU A 77 4.86 24.48 -14.68
N GLY A 78 5.14 24.59 -13.37
CA GLY A 78 4.18 24.32 -12.30
C GLY A 78 4.01 22.84 -11.93
N GLY A 79 4.72 21.92 -12.59
CA GLY A 79 4.71 20.51 -12.19
C GLY A 79 5.59 20.24 -10.97
N LYS A 80 5.30 19.15 -10.25
CA LYS A 80 5.91 18.86 -8.93
C LYS A 80 6.77 17.60 -8.89
N ILE A 81 6.69 16.73 -9.90
CA ILE A 81 7.20 15.35 -9.77
C ILE A 81 8.50 15.15 -10.55
N THR A 82 9.54 14.71 -9.85
CA THR A 82 10.76 14.16 -10.43
C THR A 82 10.75 12.65 -10.28
N VAL A 83 10.78 11.89 -11.39
CA VAL A 83 10.88 10.42 -11.35
C VAL A 83 12.32 9.98 -11.58
N VAL A 84 12.81 9.09 -10.73
CA VAL A 84 14.09 8.39 -10.87
C VAL A 84 13.80 6.90 -11.03
N THR A 85 14.31 6.32 -12.11
CA THR A 85 14.25 4.87 -12.34
C THR A 85 15.60 4.25 -12.01
N VAL A 86 15.62 3.37 -11.01
CA VAL A 86 16.83 2.66 -10.58
C VAL A 86 17.19 1.52 -11.54
N PRO A 87 18.45 1.06 -11.58
CA PRO A 87 18.87 -0.01 -12.49
C PRO A 87 18.17 -1.34 -12.19
N ASP A 88 17.87 -2.12 -13.23
CA ASP A 88 17.32 -3.48 -13.08
C ASP A 88 18.21 -4.38 -12.22
N ASN A 89 19.54 -4.22 -12.33
CA ASN A 89 20.52 -5.00 -11.60
C ASN A 89 20.98 -4.27 -10.33
N PHE A 90 20.06 -3.65 -9.59
CA PHE A 90 20.34 -2.89 -8.36
C PHE A 90 21.15 -3.66 -7.31
N MET A 91 21.09 -5.00 -7.32
CA MET A 91 21.92 -5.86 -6.47
C MET A 91 23.42 -5.73 -6.75
N GLN A 92 23.81 -5.53 -8.01
CA GLN A 92 25.21 -5.34 -8.42
C GLN A 92 25.55 -3.86 -8.63
N GLU A 93 24.55 -3.04 -8.92
CA GLU A 93 24.68 -1.59 -9.19
C GLU A 93 24.23 -0.74 -7.99
N GLN A 94 24.62 -1.17 -6.77
CA GLN A 94 24.17 -0.50 -5.55
C GLN A 94 24.68 0.95 -5.45
N GLU A 95 25.91 1.23 -5.87
CA GLU A 95 26.45 2.61 -5.88
C GLU A 95 25.66 3.52 -6.82
N THR A 96 25.28 3.03 -8.00
CA THR A 96 24.40 3.74 -8.94
C THR A 96 23.03 3.98 -8.31
N THR A 97 22.44 2.95 -7.72
CA THR A 97 21.13 3.04 -7.02
C THR A 97 21.15 4.11 -5.94
N ILE A 98 22.17 4.11 -5.07
CA ILE A 98 22.34 5.09 -4.00
C ILE A 98 22.51 6.49 -4.58
N SER A 99 23.41 6.67 -5.55
CA SER A 99 23.71 8.00 -6.11
C SER A 99 22.50 8.62 -6.81
N GLN A 100 21.71 7.83 -7.54
CA GLN A 100 20.48 8.29 -8.18
C GLN A 100 19.43 8.75 -7.16
N MET A 101 19.21 8.00 -6.08
CA MET A 101 18.31 8.43 -5.01
C MET A 101 18.81 9.72 -4.32
N VAL A 102 20.10 9.78 -3.98
CA VAL A 102 20.71 10.95 -3.30
C VAL A 102 20.66 12.21 -4.16
N SER A 103 20.72 12.07 -5.49
CA SER A 103 20.65 13.21 -6.42
C SER A 103 19.36 14.02 -6.30
N LEU A 104 18.26 13.42 -5.84
CA LEU A 104 17.00 14.14 -5.59
C LEU A 104 17.18 15.25 -4.54
N ALA A 105 18.13 15.11 -3.62
CA ALA A 105 18.41 16.12 -2.60
C ALA A 105 19.23 17.32 -3.12
N ASP A 106 19.74 17.26 -4.37
CA ASP A 106 20.36 18.42 -5.03
C ASP A 106 19.34 19.49 -5.44
N ASP A 107 18.08 19.09 -5.63
CA ASP A 107 17.00 20.01 -5.94
C ASP A 107 16.60 20.82 -4.69
N PRO A 108 16.78 22.16 -4.69
CA PRO A 108 16.46 23.01 -3.55
C PRO A 108 14.96 23.04 -3.22
N LYS A 109 14.09 22.69 -4.17
CA LYS A 109 12.64 22.62 -4.00
C LYS A 109 12.16 21.26 -3.54
N MET A 110 13.03 20.24 -3.52
CA MET A 110 12.66 18.90 -3.06
C MET A 110 12.18 18.95 -1.61
N LYS A 111 10.98 18.41 -1.35
CA LYS A 111 10.37 18.32 -0.01
C LYS A 111 9.97 16.92 0.40
N ALA A 112 9.85 15.98 -0.54
CA ALA A 112 9.64 14.58 -0.22
C ALA A 112 10.33 13.66 -1.24
N VAL A 113 10.74 12.48 -0.80
CA VAL A 113 11.17 11.37 -1.65
C VAL A 113 10.35 10.14 -1.26
N ILE A 114 9.62 9.58 -2.23
CA ILE A 114 8.84 8.35 -2.10
C ILE A 114 9.60 7.27 -2.87
N VAL A 115 9.97 6.20 -2.18
CA VAL A 115 10.56 5.00 -2.78
C VAL A 115 9.46 3.95 -2.93
N ALA A 116 9.15 3.59 -4.18
CA ALA A 116 8.12 2.61 -4.52
C ALA A 116 8.38 1.24 -3.91
N GLU A 117 9.66 0.88 -3.83
CA GLU A 117 10.14 -0.41 -3.35
C GLU A 117 11.51 -0.24 -2.70
N GLY A 118 11.60 -0.51 -1.40
CA GLY A 118 12.80 -0.32 -0.58
C GLY A 118 13.87 -1.37 -0.84
N ILE A 119 14.39 -1.40 -2.07
CA ILE A 119 15.46 -2.28 -2.54
C ILE A 119 16.82 -1.98 -1.87
N PRO A 120 17.79 -2.91 -1.88
CA PRO A 120 19.11 -2.68 -1.32
C PRO A 120 19.79 -1.40 -1.84
N GLY A 121 20.12 -0.51 -0.90
CA GLY A 121 20.66 0.83 -1.20
C GLY A 121 19.74 1.96 -0.72
N THR A 122 18.49 1.65 -0.39
CA THR A 122 17.53 2.61 0.15
C THR A 122 17.97 3.15 1.50
N TYR A 123 18.39 2.28 2.44
CA TYR A 123 18.88 2.73 3.75
C TYR A 123 20.08 3.71 3.66
N PRO A 124 21.19 3.37 2.99
CA PRO A 124 22.32 4.29 2.88
C PRO A 124 21.98 5.57 2.09
N ALA A 125 21.10 5.51 1.08
CA ALA A 125 20.63 6.69 0.36
C ALA A 125 19.82 7.62 1.26
N PHE A 126 18.84 7.09 2.00
CA PHE A 126 18.03 7.87 2.94
C PHE A 126 18.88 8.50 4.04
N LYS A 127 19.86 7.77 4.56
CA LYS A 127 20.82 8.31 5.51
C LYS A 127 21.58 9.52 4.94
N ALA A 128 22.12 9.40 3.73
CA ALA A 128 22.85 10.48 3.06
C ALA A 128 21.95 11.69 2.74
N ILE A 129 20.70 11.46 2.29
CA ILE A 129 19.72 12.53 2.07
C ILE A 129 19.43 13.24 3.39
N ARG A 130 19.19 12.51 4.48
CA ARG A 130 18.88 13.09 5.79
C ARG A 130 20.03 13.95 6.33
N GLU A 131 21.27 13.49 6.18
CA GLU A 131 22.48 14.23 6.58
C GLU A 131 22.63 15.55 5.78
N LYS A 132 22.26 15.54 4.50
CA LYS A 132 22.38 16.70 3.60
C LYS A 132 21.19 17.68 3.69
N ARG A 133 19.98 17.13 3.79
CA ARG A 133 18.68 17.83 3.69
C ARG A 133 17.68 17.23 4.70
N PRO A 134 17.81 17.57 5.99
CA PRO A 134 16.92 17.06 7.04
C PRO A 134 15.46 17.51 6.88
N ASP A 135 15.20 18.51 6.04
CA ASP A 135 13.86 19.00 5.74
C ASP A 135 13.07 18.10 4.76
N ILE A 136 13.74 17.25 3.97
CA ILE A 136 13.07 16.33 3.03
C ILE A 136 12.39 15.20 3.81
N LEU A 137 11.12 14.98 3.51
CA LEU A 137 10.35 13.83 3.95
C LEU A 137 10.79 12.55 3.20
N LEU A 138 11.03 11.45 3.90
CA LEU A 138 11.53 10.20 3.33
C LEU A 138 10.54 9.05 3.56
N PHE A 139 9.91 8.59 2.48
CA PHE A 139 8.82 7.63 2.49
C PHE A 139 9.26 6.39 1.72
N VAL A 140 9.01 5.20 2.26
CA VAL A 140 9.37 3.94 1.59
C VAL A 140 8.23 2.95 1.67
N ASN A 141 7.89 2.38 0.52
CA ASN A 141 6.96 1.28 0.38
C ASN A 141 7.72 -0.03 0.11
N ASN A 142 7.12 -1.17 0.47
CA ASN A 142 7.62 -2.52 0.22
C ASN A 142 9.13 -2.69 0.52
N THR A 143 9.53 -2.56 1.77
CA THR A 143 10.94 -2.63 2.18
C THR A 143 11.49 -4.06 2.02
N HIS A 144 12.54 -4.24 1.19
CA HIS A 144 13.31 -5.49 1.06
C HIS A 144 14.47 -5.55 2.05
N GLU A 145 14.99 -4.38 2.44
CA GLU A 145 15.91 -4.23 3.58
C GLU A 145 15.16 -4.41 4.92
N ASP A 146 15.89 -4.52 6.04
CA ASP A 146 15.28 -4.63 7.37
C ASP A 146 14.40 -3.39 7.66
N PRO A 147 13.08 -3.54 7.83
CA PRO A 147 12.18 -2.40 8.02
C PRO A 147 12.45 -1.61 9.30
N VAL A 148 12.97 -2.26 10.35
CA VAL A 148 13.35 -1.61 11.61
C VAL A 148 14.58 -0.74 11.42
N GLN A 149 15.55 -1.22 10.63
CA GLN A 149 16.71 -0.42 10.28
C GLN A 149 16.32 0.78 9.41
N VAL A 150 15.49 0.56 8.39
CA VAL A 150 15.04 1.62 7.48
C VAL A 150 14.20 2.68 8.21
N SER A 151 13.40 2.29 9.21
CA SER A 151 12.60 3.23 10.00
C SER A 151 13.44 4.22 10.82
N THR A 152 14.73 3.97 11.02
CA THR A 152 15.63 4.92 11.70
C THR A 152 16.01 6.13 10.84
N VAL A 153 15.81 6.05 9.53
CA VAL A 153 16.16 7.12 8.58
C VAL A 153 14.96 7.63 7.76
N ALA A 154 13.87 6.86 7.69
CA ALA A 154 12.61 7.22 7.02
C ALA A 154 11.63 7.96 7.96
N ASP A 155 10.78 8.81 7.39
CA ASP A 155 9.62 9.40 8.08
C ASP A 155 8.39 8.47 8.04
N VAL A 156 8.24 7.65 6.99
CA VAL A 156 7.16 6.67 6.83
C VAL A 156 7.69 5.40 6.16
N VAL A 157 7.44 4.25 6.77
CA VAL A 157 7.71 2.91 6.19
C VAL A 157 6.39 2.17 6.06
N VAL A 158 6.07 1.64 4.87
CA VAL A 158 4.86 0.84 4.64
C VAL A 158 5.21 -0.50 4.01
N ASN A 159 4.67 -1.58 4.58
CA ASN A 159 4.79 -2.93 4.06
C ASN A 159 3.40 -3.60 4.01
N SER A 160 3.22 -4.58 3.12
CA SER A 160 2.03 -5.44 3.18
C SER A 160 2.04 -6.25 4.49
N ASP A 161 0.88 -6.35 5.15
CA ASP A 161 0.80 -6.90 6.51
C ASP A 161 1.07 -8.41 6.55
N SER A 162 2.32 -8.81 6.75
CA SER A 162 2.70 -10.21 6.81
C SER A 162 2.08 -10.95 8.01
N VAL A 163 1.72 -10.24 9.07
CA VAL A 163 1.18 -10.81 10.30
C VAL A 163 -0.31 -11.08 10.16
N ALA A 164 -1.11 -10.04 9.87
CA ALA A 164 -2.56 -10.15 9.68
C ALA A 164 -2.89 -11.07 8.51
N ARG A 165 -2.19 -10.92 7.37
CA ARG A 165 -2.43 -11.74 6.18
C ARG A 165 -2.13 -13.22 6.43
N GLY A 166 -1.19 -13.55 7.33
CA GLY A 166 -0.96 -14.93 7.75
C GLY A 166 -2.21 -15.62 8.29
N TYR A 167 -3.07 -14.87 8.99
CA TYR A 167 -4.37 -15.35 9.48
C TYR A 167 -5.47 -15.19 8.42
N LEU A 168 -5.60 -14.01 7.83
CA LEU A 168 -6.72 -13.65 6.96
C LEU A 168 -6.74 -14.46 5.65
N ILE A 169 -5.58 -14.80 5.09
CA ILE A 169 -5.49 -15.65 3.88
C ILE A 169 -6.05 -17.05 4.16
N VAL A 170 -5.59 -17.68 5.24
CA VAL A 170 -6.00 -19.03 5.61
C VAL A 170 -7.47 -19.07 6.01
N LYS A 171 -7.92 -18.07 6.78
CA LYS A 171 -9.34 -17.92 7.14
C LYS A 171 -10.22 -17.77 5.90
N THR A 172 -9.83 -16.93 4.95
CA THR A 172 -10.60 -16.74 3.71
C THR A 172 -10.65 -18.03 2.90
N ALA A 173 -9.55 -18.78 2.81
CA ALA A 173 -9.55 -20.10 2.18
C ALA A 173 -10.52 -21.08 2.87
N HIS A 174 -10.49 -21.14 4.20
CA HIS A 174 -11.41 -21.97 5.00
C HIS A 174 -12.88 -21.61 4.71
N ASP A 175 -13.21 -20.32 4.75
CA ASP A 175 -14.59 -19.82 4.60
C ASP A 175 -15.13 -20.06 3.18
N LEU A 176 -14.25 -20.12 2.18
CA LEU A 176 -14.59 -20.52 0.82
C LEU A 176 -14.70 -22.04 0.62
N GLY A 177 -14.34 -22.84 1.63
CA GLY A 177 -14.53 -24.28 1.65
C GLY A 177 -13.26 -25.12 1.57
N ALA A 178 -12.07 -24.51 1.48
CA ALA A 178 -10.82 -25.27 1.49
C ALA A 178 -10.68 -26.05 2.81
N LYS A 179 -10.17 -27.28 2.73
CA LYS A 179 -9.91 -28.17 3.88
C LYS A 179 -8.43 -28.35 4.14
N LYS A 180 -7.59 -27.94 3.19
CA LYS A 180 -6.13 -28.02 3.27
C LYS A 180 -5.52 -26.69 2.86
N PHE A 181 -4.36 -26.38 3.41
CA PHE A 181 -3.60 -25.19 3.09
C PHE A 181 -2.15 -25.58 2.80
N MET A 182 -1.71 -25.39 1.56
CA MET A 182 -0.35 -25.67 1.13
C MET A 182 0.46 -24.39 1.07
N HIS A 183 1.52 -24.34 1.87
CA HIS A 183 2.51 -23.28 1.84
C HIS A 183 3.75 -23.74 1.06
N ILE A 184 4.08 -23.03 -0.01
CA ILE A 184 5.18 -23.32 -0.93
C ILE A 184 6.27 -22.27 -0.74
N SER A 185 7.47 -22.69 -0.34
CA SER A 185 8.58 -21.76 -0.06
C SER A 185 9.96 -22.42 -0.22
N PHE A 186 11.02 -21.71 0.15
CA PHE A 186 12.40 -22.17 0.10
C PHE A 186 13.26 -21.46 1.17
N PRO A 187 14.47 -21.98 1.51
CA PRO A 187 15.24 -21.52 2.67
C PRO A 187 15.54 -20.02 2.71
N ARG A 188 15.83 -19.38 1.56
CA ARG A 188 16.09 -17.93 1.49
C ARG A 188 14.89 -17.10 1.92
N HIS A 189 13.68 -17.43 1.45
CA HIS A 189 12.48 -16.69 1.89
C HIS A 189 12.15 -16.96 3.36
N LEU A 190 12.38 -18.19 3.83
CA LEU A 190 12.17 -18.54 5.24
C LEU A 190 13.23 -17.96 6.20
N SER A 191 14.31 -17.36 5.69
CA SER A 191 15.27 -16.62 6.51
C SER A 191 14.84 -15.17 6.78
N TYR A 192 13.93 -14.61 5.98
CA TYR A 192 13.33 -13.31 6.25
C TYR A 192 12.34 -13.42 7.40
N GLU A 193 12.47 -12.54 8.40
CA GLU A 193 11.68 -12.60 9.63
C GLU A 193 10.17 -12.51 9.33
N THR A 194 9.76 -11.54 8.51
CA THR A 194 8.34 -11.30 8.20
C THR A 194 7.69 -12.47 7.49
N ILE A 195 8.38 -13.09 6.54
CA ILE A 195 7.88 -14.27 5.81
C ILE A 195 7.84 -15.51 6.72
N SER A 196 8.91 -15.73 7.50
CA SER A 196 8.98 -16.85 8.46
C SER A 196 7.86 -16.78 9.49
N ARG A 197 7.60 -15.57 10.00
CA ARG A 197 6.51 -15.26 10.92
C ARG A 197 5.15 -15.49 10.28
N ARG A 198 4.91 -15.00 9.06
CA ARG A 198 3.68 -15.27 8.32
C ARG A 198 3.43 -16.76 8.14
N ARG A 199 4.46 -17.53 7.76
CA ARG A 199 4.39 -19.00 7.65
C ARG A 199 3.96 -19.65 8.97
N ALA A 200 4.54 -19.24 10.10
CA ALA A 200 4.17 -19.76 11.41
C ALA A 200 2.71 -19.42 11.79
N ILE A 201 2.24 -18.22 11.44
CA ILE A 201 0.84 -17.81 11.64
C ILE A 201 -0.10 -18.59 10.73
N MET A 202 0.26 -18.81 9.47
CA MET A 202 -0.53 -19.62 8.53
C MET A 202 -0.68 -21.06 9.03
N GLU A 203 0.42 -21.66 9.50
CA GLU A 203 0.40 -23.00 10.11
C GLU A 203 -0.52 -23.06 11.33
N GLN A 204 -0.38 -22.09 12.26
CA GLN A 204 -1.21 -22.06 13.46
C GLN A 204 -2.68 -21.81 13.14
N THR A 205 -2.97 -20.92 12.18
CA THR A 205 -4.33 -20.62 11.75
C THR A 205 -5.00 -21.83 11.12
N ALA A 206 -4.28 -22.56 10.25
CA ALA A 206 -4.79 -23.79 9.64
C ALA A 206 -5.14 -24.83 10.71
N LYS A 207 -4.27 -25.02 11.72
CA LYS A 207 -4.54 -25.92 12.86
C LYS A 207 -5.78 -25.48 13.65
N ASP A 208 -5.89 -24.20 13.96
CA ASP A 208 -7.00 -23.65 14.75
C ASP A 208 -8.35 -23.76 14.02
N LEU A 209 -8.34 -23.72 12.68
CA LEU A 209 -9.52 -23.90 11.82
C LEU A 209 -9.76 -25.37 11.42
N GLY A 210 -8.96 -26.31 11.93
CA GLY A 210 -9.11 -27.73 11.61
C GLY A 210 -8.77 -28.10 10.15
N MET A 211 -7.95 -27.28 9.49
CA MET A 211 -7.41 -27.56 8.15
C MET A 211 -6.11 -28.37 8.23
N GLU A 212 -5.86 -29.21 7.22
CA GLU A 212 -4.54 -29.83 7.05
C GLU A 212 -3.54 -28.80 6.51
N TYR A 213 -2.49 -28.51 7.26
CA TYR A 213 -1.40 -27.65 6.81
C TYR A 213 -0.29 -28.49 6.16
N ILE A 214 0.10 -28.12 4.94
CA ILE A 214 1.08 -28.85 4.13
C ILE A 214 2.21 -27.91 3.74
N GLU A 215 3.44 -28.29 4.04
CA GLU A 215 4.63 -27.53 3.65
C GLU A 215 5.32 -28.16 2.47
N MET A 216 5.50 -27.41 1.39
CA MET A 216 6.26 -27.84 0.24
C MET A 216 7.46 -26.93 0.01
N SER A 217 8.62 -27.55 -0.22
CA SER A 217 9.80 -26.84 -0.70
C SER A 217 9.74 -26.73 -2.22
N ALA A 218 10.01 -25.55 -2.76
CA ALA A 218 10.23 -25.31 -4.18
C ALA A 218 11.68 -24.87 -4.45
N PRO A 219 12.16 -24.94 -5.70
CA PRO A 219 13.46 -24.37 -6.05
C PRO A 219 13.47 -22.84 -5.88
N ASP A 220 14.56 -22.31 -5.34
CA ASP A 220 14.78 -20.86 -5.27
C ASP A 220 15.03 -20.32 -6.69
N PRO A 221 14.24 -19.36 -7.20
CA PRO A 221 14.42 -18.81 -8.55
C PRO A 221 15.75 -18.07 -8.75
N LEU A 222 16.47 -17.75 -7.66
CA LEU A 222 17.81 -17.15 -7.70
C LEU A 222 18.95 -18.17 -7.57
N SER A 223 18.64 -19.46 -7.47
CA SER A 223 19.65 -20.54 -7.52
C SER A 223 19.98 -20.93 -8.97
N ASP A 224 20.87 -21.91 -9.15
CA ASP A 224 21.31 -22.39 -10.48
C ASP A 224 20.17 -22.89 -11.39
N VAL A 225 19.00 -23.22 -10.83
CA VAL A 225 17.82 -23.60 -11.62
C VAL A 225 17.13 -22.42 -12.31
N GLY A 226 17.37 -21.20 -11.81
CA GLY A 226 16.78 -19.96 -12.28
C GLY A 226 15.25 -19.88 -12.16
N VAL A 227 14.71 -18.74 -12.59
CA VAL A 227 13.26 -18.52 -12.74
C VAL A 227 12.58 -19.61 -13.58
N PRO A 228 13.10 -20.00 -14.77
CA PRO A 228 12.46 -21.04 -15.58
C PRO A 228 12.34 -22.40 -14.87
N GLY A 229 13.39 -22.81 -14.13
CA GLY A 229 13.37 -24.07 -13.37
C GLY A 229 12.39 -24.03 -12.20
N ALA A 230 12.33 -22.92 -11.47
CA ALA A 230 11.34 -22.72 -10.40
C ALA A 230 9.90 -22.73 -10.95
N GLN A 231 9.65 -22.09 -12.09
CA GLN A 231 8.35 -22.09 -12.75
C GLN A 231 7.94 -23.49 -13.24
N GLN A 232 8.86 -24.19 -13.90
CA GLN A 232 8.63 -25.55 -14.39
C GLN A 232 8.27 -26.51 -13.25
N PHE A 233 8.95 -26.39 -12.09
CA PHE A 233 8.62 -27.18 -10.92
C PHE A 233 7.16 -26.98 -10.48
N ILE A 234 6.66 -25.73 -10.43
CA ILE A 234 5.27 -25.46 -10.07
C ILE A 234 4.30 -26.03 -11.11
N LEU A 235 4.60 -25.86 -12.41
CA LEU A 235 3.79 -26.41 -13.50
C LEU A 235 3.64 -27.93 -13.40
N GLU A 236 4.69 -28.64 -13.01
CA GLU A 236 4.68 -30.09 -12.86
C GLU A 236 4.03 -30.56 -11.56
N GLN A 237 4.27 -29.87 -10.45
CA GLN A 237 3.89 -30.37 -9.13
C GLN A 237 2.45 -30.05 -8.73
N VAL A 238 1.88 -28.91 -9.14
CA VAL A 238 0.51 -28.55 -8.75
C VAL A 238 -0.52 -29.60 -9.20
N PRO A 239 -0.50 -30.14 -10.44
CA PRO A 239 -1.37 -31.24 -10.82
C PRO A 239 -1.19 -32.49 -9.95
N ASN A 240 0.07 -32.83 -9.61
CA ASN A 240 0.37 -33.98 -8.75
C ASN A 240 -0.16 -33.78 -7.32
N TRP A 241 -0.04 -32.57 -6.78
CA TRP A 241 -0.58 -32.22 -5.47
C TRP A 241 -2.09 -32.24 -5.45
N ILE A 242 -2.76 -31.72 -6.48
CA ILE A 242 -4.23 -31.80 -6.59
C ILE A 242 -4.69 -33.26 -6.72
N ALA A 243 -3.98 -34.09 -7.48
CA ALA A 243 -4.28 -35.51 -7.60
C ALA A 243 -4.12 -36.25 -6.25
N LYS A 244 -3.10 -35.89 -5.47
CA LYS A 244 -2.81 -36.51 -4.16
C LYS A 244 -3.74 -36.04 -3.04
N TYR A 245 -3.98 -34.73 -2.96
CA TYR A 245 -4.63 -34.09 -1.81
C TYR A 245 -6.09 -33.66 -2.07
N GLY A 246 -6.54 -33.70 -3.32
CA GLY A 246 -7.86 -33.25 -3.76
C GLY A 246 -7.89 -31.76 -4.12
N LYS A 247 -9.06 -31.28 -4.57
CA LYS A 247 -9.27 -29.89 -5.01
C LYS A 247 -9.64 -28.92 -3.87
N ASP A 248 -9.99 -29.43 -2.70
CA ASP A 248 -10.33 -28.63 -1.51
C ASP A 248 -9.07 -28.17 -0.76
N ILE A 249 -8.13 -27.59 -1.51
CA ILE A 249 -6.82 -27.16 -1.04
C ILE A 249 -6.52 -25.76 -1.55
N ALA A 250 -6.10 -24.89 -0.64
CA ALA A 250 -5.58 -23.57 -0.98
C ALA A 250 -4.06 -23.62 -1.12
N PHE A 251 -3.52 -22.85 -2.06
CA PHE A 251 -2.08 -22.73 -2.29
C PHE A 251 -1.62 -21.31 -2.03
N PHE A 252 -0.46 -21.19 -1.39
CA PHE A 252 0.24 -19.93 -1.21
C PHE A 252 1.72 -20.14 -1.51
N ALA A 253 2.25 -19.41 -2.49
CA ALA A 253 3.68 -19.38 -2.80
C ALA A 253 4.29 -18.08 -2.27
N THR A 254 5.46 -18.17 -1.64
CA THR A 254 6.13 -17.01 -1.05
C THR A 254 6.90 -16.17 -2.07
N ASN A 255 6.92 -16.53 -3.36
CA ASN A 255 7.69 -15.81 -4.38
C ASN A 255 6.85 -15.57 -5.64
N ASP A 256 6.90 -14.35 -6.16
CA ASP A 256 6.08 -13.90 -7.27
C ASP A 256 6.34 -14.63 -8.59
N ALA A 257 7.58 -15.09 -8.84
CA ALA A 257 7.91 -15.84 -10.05
C ALA A 257 7.13 -17.16 -10.16
N GLN A 258 6.66 -17.69 -9.02
CA GLN A 258 5.87 -18.92 -8.93
C GLN A 258 4.37 -18.67 -9.06
N THR A 259 3.91 -17.41 -8.99
CA THR A 259 2.48 -17.07 -8.99
C THR A 259 1.82 -17.38 -10.32
N GLU A 260 2.39 -16.98 -11.45
CA GLU A 260 1.84 -17.28 -12.78
C GLU A 260 1.64 -18.79 -13.03
N PRO A 261 2.67 -19.67 -12.89
CA PRO A 261 2.46 -21.09 -13.11
C PRO A 261 1.50 -21.70 -12.09
N LEU A 262 1.47 -21.19 -10.85
CA LEU A 262 0.50 -21.65 -9.85
C LEU A 262 -0.94 -21.33 -10.26
N LEU A 263 -1.21 -20.08 -10.65
CA LEU A 263 -2.53 -19.63 -11.13
C LEU A 263 -2.98 -20.44 -12.35
N LYS A 264 -2.07 -20.66 -13.31
CA LYS A 264 -2.34 -21.46 -14.51
C LYS A 264 -2.80 -22.88 -14.16
N GLN A 265 -2.10 -23.53 -13.24
CA GLN A 265 -2.44 -24.89 -12.82
C GLN A 265 -3.72 -24.94 -11.97
N ILE A 266 -3.96 -23.94 -11.12
CA ILE A 266 -5.21 -23.85 -10.32
C ILE A 266 -6.43 -23.61 -11.19
N ALA A 267 -6.31 -22.77 -12.22
CA ALA A 267 -7.37 -22.55 -13.20
C ALA A 267 -7.70 -23.86 -13.94
N ALA A 268 -6.67 -24.58 -14.42
CA ALA A 268 -6.84 -25.82 -15.18
C ALA A 268 -7.34 -27.01 -14.35
N HIS A 269 -6.87 -27.17 -13.10
CA HIS A 269 -7.06 -28.40 -12.34
C HIS A 269 -7.94 -28.25 -11.09
N GLY A 270 -8.16 -27.03 -10.59
CA GLY A 270 -8.88 -26.78 -9.34
C GLY A 270 -7.96 -26.34 -8.20
N GLY A 271 -8.49 -26.22 -6.98
CA GLY A 271 -7.78 -25.61 -5.85
C GLY A 271 -8.23 -24.18 -5.57
N TYR A 272 -7.66 -23.57 -4.54
CA TYR A 272 -7.95 -22.19 -4.16
C TYR A 272 -6.67 -21.35 -4.19
N PHE A 273 -6.80 -20.12 -4.65
CA PHE A 273 -5.78 -19.09 -4.60
C PHE A 273 -6.43 -17.84 -4.03
N ILE A 274 -6.01 -17.40 -2.85
CA ILE A 274 -6.68 -16.27 -2.18
C ILE A 274 -6.04 -14.95 -2.60
N GLU A 275 -4.72 -14.86 -2.53
CA GLU A 275 -3.93 -13.70 -2.94
C GLU A 275 -2.45 -14.10 -3.07
N ALA A 276 -1.70 -13.32 -3.86
CA ALA A 276 -0.25 -13.47 -4.05
C ALA A 276 0.54 -12.94 -2.84
N ASP A 277 1.86 -13.14 -2.81
CA ASP A 277 2.72 -12.52 -1.82
C ASP A 277 2.65 -10.99 -1.88
N LEU A 278 2.77 -10.42 -3.08
CA LEU A 278 2.44 -9.03 -3.40
C LEU A 278 1.17 -8.99 -4.26
N PRO A 279 -0.01 -8.73 -3.67
CA PRO A 279 -1.27 -8.84 -4.40
C PRO A 279 -1.45 -7.76 -5.47
N SER A 280 -1.80 -8.20 -6.67
CA SER A 280 -2.23 -7.35 -7.78
C SER A 280 -3.01 -8.17 -8.80
N PRO A 281 -4.06 -7.62 -9.44
CA PRO A 281 -4.72 -8.27 -10.56
C PRO A 281 -3.78 -8.55 -11.75
N THR A 282 -2.67 -7.80 -11.88
CA THR A 282 -1.65 -8.03 -12.91
C THR A 282 -0.58 -9.05 -12.47
N MET A 283 -0.58 -9.48 -11.20
CA MET A 283 0.37 -10.46 -10.69
C MET A 283 0.02 -11.87 -11.17
N GLY A 284 0.70 -12.32 -12.23
CA GLY A 284 0.63 -13.66 -12.80
C GLY A 284 -0.64 -14.02 -13.57
N TYR A 285 -1.78 -13.38 -13.29
CA TYR A 285 -3.02 -13.62 -14.05
C TYR A 285 -2.89 -13.39 -15.56
N PRO A 286 -2.21 -12.32 -16.05
CA PRO A 286 -2.11 -12.07 -17.48
C PRO A 286 -1.42 -13.19 -18.24
N GLY A 287 -0.25 -13.64 -17.77
CA GLY A 287 0.46 -14.77 -18.39
C GLY A 287 -0.25 -16.12 -18.20
N ALA A 288 -0.87 -16.34 -17.03
CA ALA A 288 -1.57 -17.59 -16.74
C ALA A 288 -2.79 -17.81 -17.64
N LEU A 289 -3.51 -16.74 -17.99
CA LEU A 289 -4.78 -16.77 -18.70
C LEU A 289 -4.73 -16.14 -20.11
N GLY A 290 -3.57 -15.68 -20.56
CA GLY A 290 -3.40 -15.05 -21.87
C GLY A 290 -4.14 -13.72 -22.01
N ILE A 291 -4.16 -12.91 -20.95
CA ILE A 291 -4.78 -11.59 -20.96
C ILE A 291 -3.77 -10.58 -21.49
N GLU A 292 -4.21 -9.78 -22.45
CA GLU A 292 -3.46 -8.62 -22.95
C GLU A 292 -4.20 -7.33 -22.56
N PHE A 293 -3.46 -6.36 -22.05
CA PHE A 293 -3.97 -5.03 -21.76
C PHE A 293 -3.58 -4.05 -22.87
N THR A 294 -4.58 -3.32 -23.35
CA THR A 294 -4.39 -2.14 -24.19
C THR A 294 -3.73 -1.01 -23.40
N ASP A 295 -3.15 -0.04 -24.10
CA ASP A 295 -2.47 1.07 -23.42
C ASP A 295 -3.42 1.93 -22.55
N ASP A 296 -4.71 2.01 -22.88
CA ASP A 296 -5.71 2.71 -22.06
C ASP A 296 -6.25 1.90 -20.86
N GLU A 297 -5.92 0.61 -20.79
CA GLU A 297 -6.20 -0.26 -19.64
C GLU A 297 -5.06 -0.26 -18.63
N LYS A 298 -3.81 -0.04 -19.05
CA LYS A 298 -2.64 -0.03 -18.15
C LYS A 298 -2.78 1.05 -17.08
N GLY A 299 -2.67 0.66 -15.82
CA GLY A 299 -2.92 1.54 -14.67
C GLY A 299 -4.41 1.88 -14.42
N ASN A 300 -5.35 1.40 -15.25
CA ASN A 300 -6.78 1.53 -15.00
C ASN A 300 -7.30 0.29 -14.25
N TRP A 301 -7.18 0.31 -12.92
CA TRP A 301 -7.49 -0.84 -12.07
C TRP A 301 -8.93 -1.35 -12.18
N SER A 302 -9.91 -0.48 -12.43
CA SER A 302 -11.29 -0.93 -12.65
C SER A 302 -11.41 -1.77 -13.92
N LYS A 303 -10.81 -1.33 -15.04
CA LYS A 303 -10.82 -2.10 -16.30
C LYS A 303 -9.96 -3.37 -16.20
N ILE A 304 -8.79 -3.26 -15.56
CA ILE A 304 -7.92 -4.41 -15.32
C ILE A 304 -8.68 -5.47 -14.53
N LEU A 305 -9.30 -5.09 -13.40
CA LEU A 305 -10.03 -6.02 -12.54
C LEU A 305 -11.18 -6.70 -13.28
N GLU A 306 -12.00 -5.93 -14.01
CA GLU A 306 -13.11 -6.47 -14.82
C GLU A 306 -12.61 -7.50 -15.84
N LYS A 307 -11.53 -7.18 -16.56
CA LYS A 307 -10.96 -8.06 -17.60
C LYS A 307 -10.36 -9.33 -17.00
N VAL A 308 -9.63 -9.21 -15.88
CA VAL A 308 -9.07 -10.36 -15.16
C VAL A 308 -10.19 -11.21 -14.59
N GLU A 309 -11.21 -10.61 -13.98
CA GLU A 309 -12.36 -11.34 -13.44
C GLU A 309 -13.06 -12.16 -14.52
N LYS A 310 -13.30 -11.55 -15.69
CA LYS A 310 -13.88 -12.25 -16.83
C LYS A 310 -13.03 -13.47 -17.22
N ALA A 311 -11.72 -13.31 -17.38
CA ALA A 311 -10.83 -14.41 -17.76
C ALA A 311 -10.79 -15.52 -16.69
N VAL A 312 -10.77 -15.16 -15.41
CA VAL A 312 -10.79 -16.11 -14.29
C VAL A 312 -12.10 -16.89 -14.25
N VAL A 313 -13.24 -16.22 -14.44
CA VAL A 313 -14.57 -16.86 -14.48
C VAL A 313 -14.67 -17.78 -15.68
N ASP A 314 -14.24 -17.35 -16.87
CA ASP A 314 -14.23 -18.15 -18.10
C ASP A 314 -13.33 -19.39 -17.96
N ALA A 315 -12.23 -19.30 -17.20
CA ALA A 315 -11.36 -20.42 -16.85
C ALA A 315 -11.88 -21.29 -15.68
N GLY A 316 -13.08 -21.02 -15.16
CA GLY A 316 -13.72 -21.78 -14.08
C GLY A 316 -13.20 -21.47 -12.67
N GLY A 317 -12.42 -20.40 -12.49
CA GLY A 317 -11.83 -19.97 -11.22
C GLY A 317 -12.80 -19.22 -10.27
N SER A 318 -14.03 -18.96 -10.71
CA SER A 318 -15.06 -18.26 -9.94
C SER A 318 -15.22 -18.82 -8.52
N GLY A 319 -15.14 -17.93 -7.52
CA GLY A 319 -15.28 -18.26 -6.10
C GLY A 319 -14.07 -18.92 -5.46
N ARG A 320 -12.96 -19.13 -6.20
CA ARG A 320 -11.77 -19.86 -5.71
C ARG A 320 -10.45 -19.13 -5.95
N MET A 321 -10.43 -18.18 -6.88
CA MET A 321 -9.25 -17.40 -7.23
C MET A 321 -9.48 -15.94 -6.84
N GLY A 322 -8.48 -15.33 -6.22
CA GLY A 322 -8.58 -13.98 -5.67
C GLY A 322 -7.33 -13.14 -5.84
N THR A 323 -7.43 -11.91 -5.34
CA THR A 323 -6.43 -10.85 -5.45
C THR A 323 -6.75 -9.72 -4.44
N TRP A 324 -5.97 -8.65 -4.45
CA TRP A 324 -6.48 -7.32 -4.12
C TRP A 324 -6.97 -6.63 -5.39
N ALA A 325 -8.01 -5.80 -5.29
CA ALA A 325 -8.64 -5.15 -6.44
C ALA A 325 -7.74 -4.11 -7.11
N TYR A 326 -6.84 -3.51 -6.32
CA TYR A 326 -5.81 -2.59 -6.76
C TYR A 326 -4.44 -3.16 -6.38
N SER A 327 -3.44 -2.97 -7.25
CA SER A 327 -2.07 -3.36 -6.92
C SER A 327 -1.58 -2.69 -5.66
N TYR A 328 -0.96 -3.47 -4.78
CA TYR A 328 -0.33 -2.95 -3.58
C TYR A 328 0.69 -1.85 -3.89
N ASN A 329 1.60 -2.09 -4.83
CA ASN A 329 2.68 -1.14 -5.11
C ASN A 329 2.18 0.12 -5.80
N PHE A 330 1.28 0.00 -6.77
CA PHE A 330 0.67 1.16 -7.41
C PHE A 330 -0.06 2.05 -6.38
N SER A 331 -0.91 1.42 -5.55
CA SER A 331 -1.66 2.12 -4.50
C SER A 331 -0.72 2.76 -3.48
N GLY A 332 0.38 2.09 -3.15
CA GLY A 332 1.41 2.59 -2.25
C GLY A 332 2.08 3.86 -2.78
N ILE A 333 2.43 3.92 -4.06
CA ILE A 333 3.06 5.12 -4.66
C ILE A 333 2.10 6.30 -4.66
N GLU A 334 0.88 6.11 -5.14
CA GLU A 334 -0.12 7.19 -5.17
C GLU A 334 -0.48 7.65 -3.75
N GLY A 335 -0.78 6.70 -2.85
CA GLY A 335 -1.16 7.01 -1.47
C GLY A 335 -0.05 7.66 -0.66
N LEU A 336 1.20 7.19 -0.77
CA LEU A 336 2.32 7.83 -0.07
C LEU A 336 2.65 9.21 -0.65
N THR A 337 2.44 9.41 -1.95
CA THR A 337 2.57 10.74 -2.56
C THR A 337 1.48 11.69 -2.05
N ASP A 338 0.23 11.24 -2.00
CA ASP A 338 -0.88 12.01 -1.43
C ASP A 338 -0.63 12.37 0.05
N LEU A 339 -0.13 11.41 0.85
CA LEU A 339 0.23 11.65 2.24
C LEU A 339 1.35 12.70 2.37
N ALA A 340 2.38 12.63 1.52
CA ALA A 340 3.46 13.62 1.48
C ALA A 340 2.94 15.01 1.09
N VAL A 341 2.09 15.12 0.07
CA VAL A 341 1.43 16.36 -0.36
C VAL A 341 0.64 16.97 0.80
N LYS A 342 -0.23 16.19 1.44
CA LYS A 342 -1.02 16.62 2.60
C LYS A 342 -0.13 17.11 3.75
N SER A 343 0.96 16.42 4.02
CA SER A 343 1.93 16.82 5.05
C SER A 343 2.64 18.13 4.73
N ILE A 344 3.11 18.30 3.48
CA ILE A 344 3.79 19.52 3.03
C ILE A 344 2.85 20.72 3.10
N GLU A 345 1.62 20.57 2.61
CA GLU A 345 0.65 21.67 2.49
C GLU A 345 0.05 22.08 3.83
N SER A 346 -0.16 21.13 4.75
CA SER A 346 -0.67 21.43 6.10
C SER A 346 0.42 21.76 7.11
N GLY A 347 1.67 21.34 6.86
CA GLY A 347 2.77 21.36 7.82
C GLY A 347 2.69 20.26 8.89
N ASP A 348 1.70 19.37 8.82
CA ASP A 348 1.50 18.28 9.76
C ASP A 348 2.46 17.11 9.45
N ARG A 349 3.27 16.73 10.45
CA ARG A 349 4.24 15.63 10.36
C ARG A 349 3.91 14.46 11.29
N ASP A 350 2.74 14.45 11.90
CA ASP A 350 2.27 13.32 12.69
C ASP A 350 1.69 12.25 11.77
N PHE A 351 2.52 11.32 11.32
CA PHE A 351 2.09 10.22 10.45
C PHE A 351 1.45 9.12 11.31
N THR A 352 0.14 8.98 11.22
CA THR A 352 -0.63 7.94 11.91
C THR A 352 -1.12 6.89 10.93
N LEU A 353 -1.46 5.70 11.43
CA LEU A 353 -2.06 4.64 10.62
C LEU A 353 -3.30 5.14 9.88
N ASP A 354 -4.18 5.87 10.56
CA ASP A 354 -5.41 6.41 9.96
C ASP A 354 -5.11 7.34 8.76
N LYS A 355 -4.07 8.16 8.85
CA LYS A 355 -3.66 9.03 7.74
C LYS A 355 -3.08 8.23 6.57
N VAL A 356 -2.27 7.21 6.86
CA VAL A 356 -1.75 6.29 5.83
C VAL A 356 -2.89 5.57 5.12
N LEU A 357 -3.84 4.98 5.86
CA LEU A 357 -4.99 4.29 5.29
C LEU A 357 -5.89 5.24 4.49
N ALA A 358 -6.16 6.44 5.00
CA ALA A 358 -6.95 7.45 4.29
C ALA A 358 -6.31 7.90 2.97
N SER A 359 -4.98 7.97 2.90
CA SER A 359 -4.27 8.27 1.64
C SER A 359 -4.21 7.07 0.68
N LEU A 360 -4.16 5.83 1.17
CA LEU A 360 -4.31 4.65 0.32
C LEU A 360 -5.73 4.54 -0.26
N ASP A 361 -6.75 4.90 0.53
CA ASP A 361 -8.16 4.91 0.11
C ASP A 361 -8.40 5.87 -1.07
N THR A 362 -7.69 7.00 -1.18
CA THR A 362 -7.88 7.94 -2.30
C THR A 362 -7.51 7.34 -3.65
N ALA A 363 -6.56 6.40 -3.68
CA ALA A 363 -6.11 5.70 -4.88
C ALA A 363 -6.97 4.45 -5.21
N THR A 364 -7.84 4.02 -4.29
CA THR A 364 -8.47 2.69 -4.36
C THR A 364 -9.99 2.71 -4.15
N PRO A 365 -10.74 3.51 -4.94
CA PRO A 365 -12.15 3.71 -4.73
C PRO A 365 -12.95 2.39 -4.73
N GLY A 366 -13.82 2.23 -3.73
CA GLY A 366 -14.65 1.03 -3.57
C GLY A 366 -13.96 -0.14 -2.88
N SER A 367 -12.63 -0.09 -2.72
CA SER A 367 -11.91 -0.99 -1.82
C SER A 367 -11.89 -0.45 -0.39
N LYS A 368 -11.31 -1.22 0.53
CA LYS A 368 -11.04 -0.79 1.91
C LYS A 368 -9.66 -1.25 2.31
N TRP A 369 -9.03 -0.45 3.16
CA TRP A 369 -7.78 -0.81 3.82
C TRP A 369 -7.95 -0.98 5.33
N ASN A 370 -7.10 -1.81 5.90
CA ASN A 370 -6.86 -1.88 7.35
C ASN A 370 -5.37 -2.22 7.56
N GLY A 371 -4.90 -2.15 8.79
CA GLY A 371 -3.50 -2.30 9.09
C GLY A 371 -3.17 -2.24 10.57
N SER A 372 -1.89 -2.15 10.87
CA SER A 372 -1.36 -2.02 12.21
C SER A 372 -0.01 -1.30 12.18
N LEU A 373 0.46 -0.84 13.34
CA LEU A 373 1.86 -0.49 13.48
C LEU A 373 2.71 -1.76 13.38
N MET A 374 3.82 -1.67 12.66
CA MET A 374 4.82 -2.72 12.67
C MET A 374 5.42 -2.84 14.06
N LYS A 375 5.78 -4.05 14.45
CA LYS A 375 6.43 -4.34 15.73
C LYS A 375 7.80 -4.93 15.47
N ASN A 376 8.79 -4.52 16.26
CA ASN A 376 10.09 -5.17 16.24
C ASN A 376 10.03 -6.58 16.87
N ASN A 377 11.16 -7.30 16.85
CA ASN A 377 11.25 -8.68 17.37
C ASN A 377 10.87 -8.84 18.84
N ASN A 378 10.93 -7.76 19.63
CA ASN A 378 10.54 -7.74 21.04
C ASN A 378 9.04 -7.41 21.23
N GLY A 379 8.28 -7.28 20.14
CA GLY A 379 6.86 -6.93 20.16
C GLY A 379 6.59 -5.45 20.45
N VAL A 380 7.58 -4.57 20.31
CA VAL A 380 7.42 -3.12 20.53
C VAL A 380 7.07 -2.44 19.22
N ASP A 381 6.05 -1.59 19.24
CA ASP A 381 5.59 -0.82 18.08
C ASP A 381 6.70 0.12 17.57
N ILE A 382 6.77 0.25 16.25
CA ILE A 382 7.67 1.16 15.54
C ILE A 382 6.79 2.31 15.00
N PRO A 383 6.82 3.51 15.61
CA PRO A 383 5.79 4.53 15.40
C PRO A 383 5.58 5.00 13.96
N ASN A 384 6.63 4.96 13.14
CA ASN A 384 6.63 5.42 11.74
C ASN A 384 6.56 4.27 10.72
N SER A 385 6.30 3.04 11.17
CA SER A 385 6.26 1.86 10.32
C SER A 385 4.90 1.19 10.39
N PHE A 386 4.27 1.00 9.23
CA PHE A 386 2.90 0.55 9.10
C PHE A 386 2.83 -0.73 8.28
N PHE A 387 2.11 -1.70 8.81
CA PHE A 387 1.59 -2.80 8.03
C PHE A 387 0.20 -2.44 7.52
N VAL A 388 -0.07 -2.71 6.24
CA VAL A 388 -1.37 -2.46 5.62
C VAL A 388 -1.82 -3.66 4.78
N TYR A 389 -3.13 -3.82 4.66
CA TYR A 389 -3.74 -4.80 3.77
C TYR A 389 -5.06 -4.29 3.22
N GLN A 390 -5.34 -4.67 1.98
CA GLN A 390 -6.60 -4.37 1.31
C GLN A 390 -7.62 -5.49 1.56
N ASP A 391 -8.91 -5.20 1.41
CA ASP A 391 -9.92 -6.24 1.38
C ASP A 391 -9.68 -7.21 0.20
N THR A 392 -9.59 -8.50 0.49
CA THR A 392 -9.43 -9.55 -0.50
C THR A 392 -10.64 -9.57 -1.43
N TYR A 393 -10.38 -9.54 -2.73
CA TYR A 393 -11.38 -9.69 -3.78
C TYR A 393 -11.31 -11.11 -4.33
N ILE A 394 -12.41 -11.87 -4.22
CA ILE A 394 -12.53 -13.18 -4.84
C ILE A 394 -13.34 -13.05 -6.12
N PHE A 395 -12.74 -13.41 -7.26
CA PHE A 395 -13.38 -13.32 -8.56
C PHE A 395 -14.69 -14.13 -8.59
N GLY A 396 -15.77 -13.52 -9.10
CA GLY A 396 -17.12 -14.07 -9.11
C GLY A 396 -17.86 -14.00 -7.77
N LYS A 397 -17.25 -13.41 -6.72
CA LYS A 397 -17.87 -13.18 -5.40
C LYS A 397 -17.77 -11.73 -4.94
N GLY A 398 -16.70 -11.03 -5.27
CA GLY A 398 -16.42 -9.67 -4.83
C GLY A 398 -15.55 -9.62 -3.57
N TYR A 399 -15.62 -8.49 -2.85
CA TYR A 399 -14.87 -8.26 -1.62
C TYR A 399 -15.34 -9.17 -0.46
N MET A 400 -14.39 -9.69 0.30
CA MET A 400 -14.65 -10.66 1.38
C MET A 400 -14.93 -10.00 2.74
N GLY A 401 -14.76 -8.69 2.87
CA GLY A 401 -14.96 -7.97 4.13
C GLY A 401 -13.86 -8.22 5.16
N ILE A 402 -12.67 -8.66 4.75
CA ILE A 402 -11.60 -9.08 5.67
C ILE A 402 -11.02 -7.91 6.47
N THR A 403 -11.15 -6.69 5.97
CA THR A 403 -10.76 -5.46 6.69
C THR A 403 -11.61 -5.19 7.93
N SER A 404 -12.77 -5.83 8.06
CA SER A 404 -13.61 -5.76 9.25
C SER A 404 -13.43 -6.96 10.18
N VAL A 405 -12.56 -7.92 9.84
CA VAL A 405 -12.30 -9.11 10.65
C VAL A 405 -11.25 -8.78 11.69
N GLU A 406 -11.60 -8.96 12.96
CA GLU A 406 -10.64 -8.87 14.06
C GLU A 406 -9.63 -10.03 13.99
N VAL A 407 -8.34 -9.71 13.89
CA VAL A 407 -7.26 -10.69 13.94
C VAL A 407 -6.97 -11.02 15.40
N PRO A 408 -7.13 -12.28 15.85
CA PRO A 408 -6.91 -12.63 17.25
C PRO A 408 -5.48 -12.29 17.71
N GLU A 409 -5.37 -11.60 18.85
CA GLU A 409 -4.09 -11.08 19.38
C GLU A 409 -2.99 -12.15 19.51
N LYS A 410 -3.36 -13.42 19.72
CA LYS A 410 -2.42 -14.54 19.82
C LYS A 410 -1.51 -14.64 18.59
N TYR A 411 -2.00 -14.31 17.39
CA TYR A 411 -1.21 -14.39 16.17
C TYR A 411 -0.14 -13.30 16.10
N GLY A 412 -0.41 -12.12 16.68
CA GLY A 412 0.57 -11.05 16.81
C GLY A 412 1.77 -11.40 17.71
N LYS A 413 1.68 -12.46 18.51
CA LYS A 413 2.76 -12.95 19.40
C LYS A 413 3.59 -14.08 18.78
N ILE A 414 3.12 -14.71 17.71
CA ILE A 414 3.84 -15.78 17.03
C ILE A 414 5.05 -15.19 16.31
N GLY A 415 6.21 -15.83 16.45
CA GLY A 415 7.46 -15.40 15.80
C GLY A 415 8.27 -14.36 16.59
N ASN A 416 7.68 -13.66 17.56
CA ASN A 416 8.42 -12.80 18.48
C ASN A 416 9.26 -13.70 19.41
N LYS A 417 10.55 -13.40 19.56
CA LYS A 417 11.47 -14.19 20.40
C LYS A 417 11.59 -13.63 21.80
#